data_AF-U4JWM6-F1
#
_entry.id   AF-U4JWM6-F1
#
_cell.length_a   1.000
_cell.length_b   1.000
_cell.length_c   1.000
_cell.angle_alpha   90.00
_cell.angle_beta   90.00
_cell.angle_gamma   90.00
#
_symmetry.space_group_name_H-M   'P 1'
#
loop_
_entity.id
_entity.type
_entity.pdbx_description
1 polymer ?
#
loop_
_entity_poly.entity_id
_entity_poly.type
_entity_poly.pdbx_seq_one_letter_code
_entity_poly.pdbx_strand_id
1 'polypeptide(L)'
;MTNSFDLYLKHPDGQLQSFAASEESTLDEEAINAIAQSKDPIVLAFTGNATPASLDNLFSLMQQLYRPLMRKRGCQFWVYWNKGTDPVIQTGAQTLCQIAAMELAGKKARINFLYGDTPFTAESYPSLSRMQGIEYLTAQSVEWSPQPLQMA
;
A
#
# COMPACT_ATOMS: atom_id res chain seq x y z
N MET A 1 8.33 19.29 4.93
CA MET A 1 7.77 18.22 4.08
C MET A 1 6.40 17.90 4.63
N THR A 2 5.38 17.85 3.78
CA THR A 2 4.02 17.49 4.19
C THR A 2 3.92 15.97 4.31
N ASN A 3 3.30 15.48 5.38
CA ASN A 3 3.01 14.07 5.53
C ASN A 3 1.80 13.72 4.67
N SER A 4 1.94 12.77 3.74
CA SER A 4 0.86 12.37 2.85
C SER A 4 0.81 10.86 2.67
N PHE A 5 -0.38 10.36 2.34
CA PHE A 5 -0.56 9.03 1.79
C PHE A 5 -0.97 9.15 0.33
N ASP A 6 -0.36 8.35 -0.52
CA ASP A 6 -0.71 8.25 -1.93
C ASP A 6 -1.07 6.81 -2.27
N LEU A 7 -2.26 6.61 -2.81
CA LEU A 7 -2.75 5.31 -3.25
C LEU A 7 -2.43 5.11 -4.74
N TYR A 8 -1.51 4.22 -5.04
CA TYR A 8 -1.13 3.83 -6.39
C TYR A 8 -1.90 2.59 -6.85
N LEU A 9 -2.46 2.67 -8.04
CA LEU A 9 -3.18 1.57 -8.66
C LEU A 9 -3.04 1.62 -10.17
N LYS A 10 -2.99 0.44 -10.78
CA LYS A 10 -2.88 0.29 -12.22
C LYS A 10 -4.22 -0.12 -12.82
N HIS A 11 -4.65 0.65 -13.81
CA HIS A 11 -5.89 0.44 -14.54
C HIS A 11 -5.77 -0.73 -15.53
N PRO A 12 -6.91 -1.28 -16.00
CA PRO A 12 -6.91 -2.36 -17.00
C PRO A 12 -6.20 -2.02 -18.32
N ASP A 13 -6.14 -0.73 -18.67
CA ASP A 13 -5.44 -0.22 -19.86
C ASP A 13 -3.90 -0.11 -19.66
N GLY A 14 -3.43 -0.40 -18.44
CA GLY A 14 -2.02 -0.36 -18.06
C GLY A 14 -1.55 0.97 -17.47
N GLN A 15 -2.41 1.99 -17.41
CA GLN A 15 -2.05 3.29 -16.83
C GLN A 15 -1.97 3.20 -15.30
N LEU A 16 -0.89 3.76 -14.74
CA LEU A 16 -0.72 3.91 -13.30
C LEU A 16 -1.26 5.27 -12.85
N GLN A 17 -2.16 5.28 -11.89
CA GLN A 17 -2.72 6.50 -11.29
C GLN A 17 -2.42 6.51 -9.78
N SER A 18 -2.22 7.72 -9.25
CA SER A 18 -2.07 7.97 -7.82
C SER A 18 -3.23 8.84 -7.32
N PHE A 19 -3.82 8.45 -6.20
CA PHE A 19 -4.87 9.19 -5.52
C PHE A 19 -4.32 9.67 -4.17
N ALA A 20 -4.35 10.97 -3.93
CA ALA A 20 -4.04 11.50 -2.62
C ALA A 20 -5.06 10.96 -1.61
N ALA A 21 -4.57 10.35 -0.54
CA ALA A 21 -5.37 9.72 0.49
C ALA A 21 -5.12 10.44 1.82
N SER A 22 -6.20 10.76 2.53
CA SER A 22 -6.13 11.36 3.86
C SER A 22 -7.29 10.84 4.72
N GLU A 23 -7.20 11.05 6.03
CA GLU A 23 -8.30 10.72 6.95
C GLU A 23 -9.55 11.59 6.69
N GLU A 24 -9.36 12.85 6.26
CA GLU A 24 -10.43 13.83 6.06
C GLU A 24 -11.14 13.66 4.71
N SER A 25 -10.45 13.07 3.73
CA SER A 25 -10.99 12.81 2.39
C SER A 25 -11.40 11.35 2.26
N THR A 26 -12.69 11.07 2.15
CA THR A 26 -13.16 9.75 1.71
C THR A 26 -12.59 9.45 0.33
N LEU A 27 -12.06 8.25 0.12
CA LEU A 27 -11.73 7.76 -1.22
C LEU A 27 -12.93 7.96 -2.15
N ASP A 28 -12.69 8.67 -3.25
CA ASP A 28 -13.73 8.98 -4.23
C ASP A 28 -14.19 7.73 -4.99
N GLU A 29 -15.31 7.86 -5.71
CA GLU A 29 -15.85 6.77 -6.51
C GLU A 29 -14.88 6.30 -7.59
N GLU A 30 -14.04 7.20 -8.10
CA GLU A 30 -13.02 6.89 -9.11
C GLU A 30 -11.99 5.90 -8.55
N ALA A 31 -11.40 6.20 -7.39
CA ALA A 31 -10.45 5.31 -6.70
C ALA A 31 -11.09 3.97 -6.34
N ILE A 32 -12.34 3.98 -5.84
CA ILE A 32 -13.06 2.74 -5.50
C ILE A 32 -13.30 1.87 -6.74
N ASN A 33 -13.73 2.48 -7.85
CA ASN A 33 -13.94 1.78 -9.12
C ASN A 33 -12.63 1.23 -9.67
N ALA A 34 -11.55 2.01 -9.57
CA ALA A 34 -10.24 1.60 -10.06
C ALA A 34 -9.66 0.43 -9.23
N ILE A 35 -9.84 0.44 -7.90
CA ILE A 35 -9.54 -0.71 -7.03
C ILE A 35 -10.31 -1.95 -7.52
N ALA A 36 -11.61 -1.83 -7.78
CA ALA A 36 -12.43 -2.95 -8.20
C ALA A 36 -11.92 -3.59 -9.51
N GLN A 37 -11.39 -2.78 -10.43
CA GLN A 37 -10.96 -3.21 -11.76
C GLN A 37 -9.48 -3.63 -11.85
N SER A 38 -8.60 -3.11 -10.99
CA SER A 38 -7.15 -3.39 -11.03
C SER A 38 -6.84 -4.89 -10.97
N LYS A 39 -5.84 -5.38 -11.71
CA LYS A 39 -5.35 -6.77 -11.55
C LYS A 39 -3.97 -6.83 -10.89
N ASP A 40 -3.32 -5.68 -10.79
CA ASP A 40 -2.00 -5.51 -10.24
C ASP A 40 -2.06 -5.16 -8.74
N PRO A 41 -0.92 -5.19 -8.02
CA PRO A 41 -0.88 -4.84 -6.62
C PRO A 41 -1.33 -3.40 -6.36
N ILE A 42 -2.12 -3.17 -5.33
CA ILE A 42 -2.48 -1.83 -4.88
C ILE A 42 -1.44 -1.40 -3.84
N VAL A 43 -0.99 -0.14 -3.88
CA VAL A 43 0.02 0.36 -2.95
C VAL A 43 -0.47 1.63 -2.29
N LEU A 44 -0.49 1.66 -0.96
CA LEU A 44 -0.67 2.87 -0.17
C LEU A 44 0.70 3.30 0.36
N ALA A 45 1.28 4.36 -0.18
CA ALA A 45 2.60 4.82 0.21
C ALA A 45 2.53 6.04 1.11
N PHE A 46 3.26 6.00 2.22
CA PHE A 46 3.49 7.15 3.07
C PHE A 46 4.71 7.96 2.61
N THR A 47 4.55 9.27 2.51
CA THR A 47 5.64 10.23 2.26
C THR A 47 5.69 11.25 3.39
N GLY A 48 6.90 11.54 3.90
CA GLY A 48 7.13 12.55 4.93
C GLY A 48 7.77 12.01 6.20
N ASN A 49 7.67 12.78 7.28
CA ASN A 49 8.23 12.43 8.59
C ASN A 49 7.13 11.80 9.44
N ALA A 50 7.19 10.49 9.65
CA ALA A 50 6.15 9.78 10.37
C ALA A 50 6.04 10.25 11.82
N THR A 51 4.80 10.43 12.26
CA THR A 51 4.40 10.80 13.62
C THR A 51 3.33 9.84 14.12
N PRO A 52 2.97 9.85 15.42
CA PRO A 52 1.83 9.09 15.91
C PRO A 52 0.53 9.33 15.11
N ALA A 53 0.26 10.58 14.73
CA ALA A 53 -0.89 10.93 13.88
C ALA A 53 -0.85 10.25 12.49
N SER A 54 0.35 9.88 12.00
CA SER A 54 0.46 9.13 10.74
C SER A 54 -0.09 7.70 10.86
N LEU A 55 -0.05 7.11 12.07
CA LEU A 55 -0.66 5.81 12.35
C LEU A 55 -2.18 5.90 12.44
N ASP A 56 -2.70 6.96 13.05
CA ASP A 56 -4.13 7.23 13.10
C ASP A 56 -4.68 7.41 11.67
N ASN A 57 -3.98 8.18 10.84
CA ASN A 57 -4.30 8.32 9.41
C ASN A 57 -4.27 6.98 8.68
N LEU A 58 -3.23 6.17 8.89
CA LEU A 58 -3.15 4.83 8.28
C LEU A 58 -4.33 3.96 8.72
N PHE A 59 -4.66 3.94 10.01
CA PHE A 59 -5.78 3.17 10.53
C PHE A 59 -7.11 3.59 9.90
N SER A 60 -7.38 4.89 9.85
CA SER A 60 -8.56 5.46 9.18
C SER A 60 -8.63 5.08 7.70
N LEU A 61 -7.52 5.17 6.96
CA LEU A 61 -7.45 4.77 5.55
C LEU A 61 -7.68 3.27 5.36
N MET A 62 -7.13 2.43 6.25
CA MET A 62 -7.37 0.98 6.21
C MET A 62 -8.85 0.65 6.44
N GLN A 63 -9.55 1.38 7.31
CA GLN A 63 -11.00 1.24 7.50
C GLN A 63 -11.79 1.62 6.25
N GLN A 64 -11.41 2.72 5.58
CA GLN A 64 -12.03 3.12 4.31
C GLN A 64 -11.82 2.08 3.21
N LEU A 65 -10.60 1.54 3.10
CA LEU A 65 -10.19 0.55 2.12
C LEU A 65 -10.73 -0.86 2.42
N TYR A 66 -11.18 -1.13 3.66
CA TYR A 66 -11.65 -2.44 4.08
C TYR A 66 -12.71 -3.02 3.14
N ARG A 67 -13.80 -2.27 2.88
CA ARG A 67 -14.90 -2.76 2.02
C ARG A 67 -14.48 -2.92 0.55
N PRO A 68 -13.79 -1.95 -0.09
CA PRO A 68 -13.22 -2.12 -1.43
C PRO A 68 -12.35 -3.37 -1.56
N LEU A 69 -11.41 -3.57 -0.63
CA LEU A 69 -10.50 -4.72 -0.66
C LEU A 69 -11.24 -6.04 -0.39
N MET A 70 -12.19 -6.07 0.53
CA MET A 70 -13.00 -7.25 0.86
C MET A 70 -13.79 -7.80 -0.33
N ARG A 71 -14.25 -6.91 -1.23
CA ARG A 71 -14.99 -7.29 -2.45
C ARG A 71 -14.07 -7.87 -3.54
N LYS A 72 -12.77 -7.66 -3.44
CA LYS A 72 -11.78 -8.05 -4.44
C LYS A 72 -11.02 -9.31 -4.02
N ARG A 73 -11.54 -10.48 -4.43
CA ARG A 73 -10.91 -11.77 -4.10
C ARG A 73 -9.48 -11.85 -4.63
N GLY A 74 -8.54 -12.23 -3.77
CA GLY A 74 -7.16 -12.47 -4.18
C GLY A 74 -6.33 -11.21 -4.41
N CYS A 75 -6.81 -10.04 -3.99
CA CYS A 75 -6.06 -8.79 -4.17
C CYS A 75 -4.75 -8.79 -3.36
N GLN A 76 -3.75 -8.08 -3.89
CA GLN A 76 -2.54 -7.74 -3.15
C GLN A 76 -2.58 -6.25 -2.84
N PHE A 77 -2.45 -5.92 -1.57
CA PHE A 77 -2.40 -4.55 -1.07
C PHE A 77 -1.15 -4.40 -0.22
N TRP A 78 -0.37 -3.36 -0.51
CA TRP A 78 0.89 -3.06 0.13
C TRP A 78 0.82 -1.69 0.79
N VAL A 79 1.27 -1.61 2.04
CA VAL A 79 1.53 -0.32 2.68
C VAL A 79 3.03 -0.09 2.61
N TYR A 80 3.43 1.01 1.98
CA TYR A 80 4.83 1.44 1.94
C TYR A 80 5.14 2.47 3.02
N TRP A 81 6.26 2.29 3.71
CA TRP A 81 6.76 3.20 4.74
C TRP A 81 8.25 3.49 4.57
N ASN A 82 8.68 4.73 4.76
CA ASN A 82 10.10 5.06 4.72
C ASN A 82 10.81 4.54 5.99
N LYS A 83 11.95 3.85 5.83
CA LYS A 83 12.80 3.30 6.90
C LYS A 83 13.51 4.40 7.71
N GLY A 84 13.70 5.59 7.16
CA GLY A 84 14.23 6.76 7.87
C GLY A 84 13.28 7.36 8.93
N THR A 85 12.14 6.72 9.20
CA THR A 85 11.18 7.13 10.22
C THR A 85 11.48 6.48 11.57
N ASP A 86 10.83 6.97 12.63
CA ASP A 86 10.96 6.38 13.97
C ASP A 86 10.63 4.86 13.93
N PRO A 87 11.55 3.97 14.34
CA PRO A 87 11.34 2.52 14.33
C PRO A 87 10.09 2.05 15.09
N VAL A 88 9.69 2.77 16.15
CA VAL A 88 8.48 2.48 16.91
C VAL A 88 7.24 2.74 16.05
N ILE A 89 7.22 3.86 15.33
CA ILE A 89 6.12 4.21 14.42
C ILE A 89 6.06 3.24 13.25
N GLN A 90 7.19 2.90 12.65
CA GLN A 90 7.26 1.89 11.59
C GLN A 90 6.71 0.53 12.07
N THR A 91 7.08 0.09 13.28
CA THR A 91 6.56 -1.14 13.88
C THR A 91 5.05 -1.06 14.11
N GLY A 92 4.54 0.11 14.50
CA GLY A 92 3.10 0.38 14.59
C GLY A 92 2.39 0.21 13.25
N ALA A 93 2.92 0.80 12.17
CA ALA A 93 2.36 0.66 10.82
C ALA A 93 2.38 -0.80 10.33
N GLN A 94 3.47 -1.51 10.58
CA GLN A 94 3.57 -2.95 10.29
C GLN A 94 2.49 -3.74 11.06
N THR A 95 2.31 -3.45 12.36
CA THR A 95 1.30 -4.12 13.20
C THR A 95 -0.11 -3.90 12.67
N LEU A 96 -0.44 -2.66 12.26
CA LEU A 96 -1.74 -2.35 11.64
C LEU A 96 -1.97 -3.16 10.37
N CYS A 97 -0.94 -3.34 9.53
CA CYS A 97 -1.03 -4.19 8.34
C CYS A 97 -1.30 -5.66 8.69
N GLN A 98 -0.67 -6.18 9.74
CA GLN A 98 -0.89 -7.55 10.21
C GLN A 98 -2.30 -7.76 10.75
N ILE A 99 -2.84 -6.81 11.51
CA ILE A 99 -4.23 -6.84 12.00
C ILE A 99 -5.19 -6.88 10.81
N ALA A 100 -5.04 -5.96 9.85
CA ALA A 100 -5.90 -5.93 8.66
C ALA A 100 -5.78 -7.19 7.80
N ALA A 101 -4.56 -7.77 7.70
CA ALA A 101 -4.34 -9.04 7.03
C ALA A 101 -5.15 -10.18 7.67
N MET A 102 -5.21 -10.24 9.00
CA MET A 102 -5.98 -11.24 9.74
C MET A 102 -7.49 -11.06 9.52
N GLU A 103 -7.99 -9.83 9.57
CA GLU A 103 -9.41 -9.54 9.34
C GLU A 103 -9.87 -9.91 7.91
N LEU A 104 -9.00 -9.72 6.92
CA LEU A 104 -9.32 -9.97 5.52
C LEU A 104 -8.87 -11.35 5.01
N ALA A 105 -8.24 -12.18 5.85
CA ALA A 105 -7.73 -13.50 5.48
C ALA A 105 -8.84 -14.41 4.89
N GLY A 106 -10.05 -14.36 5.46
CA GLY A 106 -11.21 -15.12 4.97
C GLY A 106 -11.65 -14.76 3.54
N LYS A 107 -11.20 -13.62 3.01
CA LYS A 107 -11.48 -13.15 1.63
C LYS A 107 -10.30 -13.32 0.68
N LYS A 108 -9.19 -13.90 1.16
CA LYS A 108 -7.93 -14.07 0.41
C LYS A 108 -7.34 -12.74 -0.07
N ALA A 109 -7.72 -11.61 0.52
CA ALA A 109 -6.98 -10.37 0.33
C ALA A 109 -5.66 -10.48 1.09
N ARG A 110 -4.59 -10.00 0.47
CA ARG A 110 -3.23 -10.09 1.00
C ARG A 110 -2.80 -8.68 1.34
N ILE A 111 -2.69 -8.41 2.64
CA ILE A 111 -2.24 -7.12 3.15
C ILE A 111 -0.80 -7.31 3.59
N ASN A 112 0.11 -6.53 3.02
CA ASN A 112 1.54 -6.64 3.27
C ASN A 112 2.14 -5.26 3.57
N PHE A 113 3.29 -5.27 4.22
CA PHE A 113 4.06 -4.10 4.61
C PHE A 113 5.37 -4.08 3.83
N LEU A 114 5.71 -2.92 3.30
CA LEU A 114 6.91 -2.65 2.53
C LEU A 114 7.64 -1.48 3.19
N TYR A 115 8.97 -1.57 3.37
CA TYR A 115 9.73 -0.46 3.95
C TYR A 115 11.10 -0.26 3.31
N GLY A 116 11.53 0.97 3.07
CA GLY A 116 12.84 1.21 2.45
C GLY A 116 13.37 2.62 2.65
N ASP A 117 14.61 2.85 2.26
CA ASP A 117 15.28 4.14 2.44
C ASP A 117 14.90 5.19 1.37
N THR A 118 14.34 4.74 0.24
CA THR A 118 13.94 5.59 -0.90
C THR A 118 12.43 5.77 -0.96
N PRO A 119 11.88 6.98 -1.17
CA PRO A 119 10.44 7.15 -1.35
C PRO A 119 9.88 6.23 -2.43
N PHE A 120 8.68 5.69 -2.22
CA PHE A 120 7.98 4.94 -3.26
C PHE A 120 7.44 5.92 -4.30
N THR A 121 7.70 5.64 -5.57
CA THR A 121 7.28 6.46 -6.71
C THR A 121 6.57 5.62 -7.75
N ALA A 122 5.86 6.30 -8.67
CA ALA A 122 5.25 5.67 -9.83
C ALA A 122 6.25 4.84 -10.67
N GLU A 123 7.50 5.30 -10.77
CA GLU A 123 8.58 4.61 -11.49
C GLU A 123 9.03 3.32 -10.80
N SER A 124 8.87 3.24 -9.48
CA SER A 124 9.27 2.07 -8.68
C SER A 124 8.18 0.98 -8.64
N TYR A 125 6.93 1.34 -8.96
CA TYR A 125 5.79 0.43 -8.94
C TYR A 125 5.96 -0.83 -9.80
N PRO A 126 6.50 -0.77 -11.05
CA PRO A 126 6.74 -1.98 -11.85
C PRO A 126 7.71 -2.98 -11.22
N SER A 127 8.58 -2.55 -10.31
CA SER A 127 9.49 -3.46 -9.58
C SER A 127 8.73 -4.30 -8.55
N LEU A 128 7.61 -3.79 -8.01
CA LEU A 128 6.77 -4.48 -7.05
C LEU A 128 6.02 -5.65 -7.70
N SER A 129 5.47 -5.43 -8.90
CA SER A 129 4.74 -6.47 -9.65
C SER A 129 5.63 -7.61 -10.14
N ARG A 130 6.96 -7.41 -10.13
CA ARG A 130 7.97 -8.41 -10.51
C ARG A 130 8.57 -9.14 -9.31
N MET A 131 8.23 -8.76 -8.07
CA MET A 131 8.72 -9.47 -6.90
C MET A 131 8.19 -10.91 -6.93
N GLN A 132 9.11 -11.88 -6.94
CA GLN A 132 8.77 -13.29 -6.88
C GLN A 132 8.52 -13.72 -5.43
N GLY A 133 7.64 -14.70 -5.22
CA GLY A 133 7.41 -15.30 -3.89
C GLY A 133 6.45 -14.55 -2.96
N ILE A 134 5.88 -13.41 -3.39
CA ILE A 134 4.84 -12.66 -2.66
C ILE A 134 3.41 -13.14 -2.98
N GLU A 135 3.30 -14.19 -3.81
CA GLU A 135 2.07 -14.64 -4.44
C GLU A 135 1.20 -15.52 -3.55
N TYR A 136 1.66 -15.89 -2.35
CA TYR A 136 0.97 -16.89 -1.51
C TYR A 136 0.86 -16.52 -0.03
N LEU A 137 1.49 -15.43 0.39
CA LEU A 137 1.60 -15.06 1.80
C LEU A 137 0.93 -13.70 2.05
N THR A 138 0.22 -13.60 3.17
CA THR A 138 -0.37 -12.36 3.71
C THR A 138 0.41 -11.96 4.96
N ALA A 139 0.34 -10.70 5.36
CA ALA A 139 1.04 -10.15 6.51
C ALA A 139 2.58 -10.16 6.39
N GLN A 140 3.12 -10.12 5.16
CA GLN A 140 4.56 -10.01 4.95
C GLN A 140 5.08 -8.63 5.33
N SER A 141 6.32 -8.57 5.81
CA SER A 141 7.10 -7.34 5.95
C SER A 141 8.36 -7.51 5.11
N VAL A 142 8.53 -6.64 4.10
CA VAL A 142 9.61 -6.77 3.10
C VAL A 142 10.39 -5.46 3.05
N GLU A 143 11.72 -5.58 3.12
CA GLU A 143 12.61 -4.46 2.85
C GLU A 143 12.62 -4.14 1.35
N TRP A 144 12.35 -2.88 1.02
CA TRP A 144 12.26 -2.36 -0.32
C TRP A 144 13.62 -1.86 -0.78
N SER A 145 14.16 -2.58 -1.75
CA SER A 145 15.35 -2.20 -2.49
C SER A 145 15.01 -2.35 -3.97
N PRO A 146 14.35 -1.34 -4.59
CA PRO A 146 13.94 -1.45 -5.99
C PRO A 146 15.21 -1.61 -6.83
N GLN A 147 15.32 -2.73 -7.54
CA GLN A 147 16.38 -2.85 -8.53
C GLN A 147 16.09 -1.82 -9.64
N PRO A 148 17.09 -1.02 -10.06
CA PRO A 148 16.92 -0.12 -11.18
C PRO A 148 16.47 -0.91 -12.40
N LEU A 149 15.45 -0.41 -13.09
CA LEU A 149 15.02 -0.94 -14.38
C LEU A 149 16.24 -0.92 -15.31
N GLN A 150 16.86 -2.08 -15.55
CA GLN A 150 17.79 -2.20 -16.67
C GLN A 150 16.97 -1.96 -17.94
N MET A 151 17.11 -0.76 -18.51
CA MET A 151 16.61 -0.48 -19.84
C MET A 151 17.42 -1.35 -20.80
N ALA A 152 16.78 -2.37 -21.36
CA ALA A 152 17.29 -3.13 -22.50
C ALA A 152 17.06 -2.35 -23.80
#